data_AF-A0A3D1S4C0-F1
#
_entry.id   AF-A0A3D1S4C0-F1
#
_cell.length_a   1.000
_cell.length_b   1.000
_cell.length_c   1.000
_cell.angle_alpha   90.00
_cell.angle_beta   90.00
_cell.angle_gamma   90.00
#
_symmetry.space_group_name_H-M   'P 1'
#
loop_
_entity.id
_entity.type
_entity.pdbx_description
1 polymer ?
#
loop_
_entity_poly.entity_id
_entity_poly.type
_entity_poly.pdbx_seq_one_letter_code
_entity_poly.pdbx_strand_id
1 'polypeptide(L)'
;MKNSRCHPADLAAWQMQITPANLHLRAHLLARIRAFFSHKNVTEVEVPVLSHSGVTDPYLDNFVTQLTLGQSTTSLYLQTSPEYAM
;
A
#
# COMPACT_ATOMS: atom_id res chain seq x y z
N MET A 1 28.95 22.26 16.02
CA MET A 1 28.32 21.01 15.53
C MET A 1 26.90 21.34 15.09
N LYS A 2 26.71 21.68 13.82
CA LYS A 2 25.39 21.99 13.25
C LYS A 2 24.78 20.67 12.79
N ASN A 3 23.73 20.21 13.46
CA ASN A 3 22.90 19.12 12.97
C ASN A 3 22.15 19.63 11.74
N SER A 4 22.78 19.50 10.57
CA SER A 4 22.14 19.74 9.29
C SER A 4 21.06 18.69 9.12
N ARG A 5 19.82 19.05 9.47
CA ARG A 5 18.63 18.33 9.03
C ARG A 5 18.61 18.45 7.51
N CYS A 6 18.95 17.39 6.79
CA CYS A 6 18.74 17.32 5.34
C CYS A 6 17.28 17.63 5.06
N HIS A 7 17.04 18.68 4.28
CA HIS A 7 15.72 18.97 3.75
C HIS A 7 15.40 17.87 2.71
N PRO A 8 14.20 17.28 2.70
CA PRO A 8 13.88 16.16 1.80
C PRO A 8 14.00 16.49 0.30
N ALA A 9 14.20 17.76 -0.06
CA ALA A 9 14.42 18.20 -1.44
C ALA A 9 15.84 17.93 -2.01
N ASP A 10 16.82 17.56 -1.17
CA ASP A 10 18.22 17.38 -1.59
C ASP A 10 18.66 15.91 -1.81
N LEU A 11 17.74 14.95 -1.68
CA LEU A 11 18.04 13.53 -1.89
C LEU A 11 17.95 13.20 -3.39
N ALA A 12 18.90 12.39 -3.89
CA ALA A 12 18.81 11.87 -5.25
C ALA A 12 17.52 11.05 -5.40
N ALA A 13 16.87 11.11 -6.57
CA ALA A 13 15.57 10.47 -6.80
C ALA A 13 15.53 8.95 -6.55
N TRP A 14 16.69 8.28 -6.58
CA TRP A 14 16.82 6.86 -6.28
C TRP A 14 16.95 6.56 -4.78
N GLN A 15 17.29 7.56 -3.96
CA GLN A 15 17.57 7.37 -2.55
C GLN A 15 16.27 7.20 -1.76
N MET A 16 16.26 6.19 -0.89
CA MET A 16 15.12 5.96 -0.01
C MET A 16 14.95 7.14 0.96
N GLN A 17 13.71 7.63 1.05
CA GLN A 17 13.33 8.66 2.02
C GLN A 17 13.17 8.12 3.45
N ILE A 18 13.28 6.79 3.65
CA ILE A 18 13.22 6.12 4.95
C ILE A 18 14.63 5.73 5.43
N THR A 19 14.91 5.93 6.71
CA THR A 19 16.17 5.48 7.31
C THR A 19 16.19 3.96 7.50
N PRO A 20 17.37 3.30 7.45
CA PRO A 20 17.46 1.85 7.70
C PRO A 20 16.87 1.44 9.06
N ALA A 21 17.09 2.24 10.11
CA ALA A 21 16.52 2.00 11.43
C ALA A 21 14.98 1.99 11.42
N ASN A 22 14.35 2.92 10.69
CA ASN A 22 12.89 2.96 10.55
C ASN A 22 12.37 1.79 9.72
N LEU A 23 13.13 1.31 8.74
CA LEU A 23 12.78 0.12 7.95
C LEU A 23 12.77 -1.15 8.82
N HIS A 24 13.80 -1.34 9.67
CA HIS A 24 13.83 -2.44 10.64
C HIS A 24 12.69 -2.34 11.65
N LEU A 25 12.41 -1.15 12.18
CA LEU A 25 11.29 -0.93 13.10
C LEU A 25 9.95 -1.29 12.43
N ARG A 26 9.73 -0.86 11.19
CA ARG A 26 8.53 -1.21 10.41
C ARG A 26 8.38 -2.73 10.26
N ALA A 27 9.44 -3.44 9.92
CA ALA A 27 9.41 -4.90 9.81
C ALA A 27 9.02 -5.59 11.13
N HIS A 28 9.61 -5.14 12.25
CA HIS A 28 9.26 -5.66 13.58
C HIS A 28 7.81 -5.38 13.96
N LEU A 29 7.29 -4.19 13.65
CA LEU A 29 5.90 -3.84 13.92
C LEU A 29 4.93 -4.72 13.12
N LEU A 30 5.18 -4.92 11.82
CA LEU A 30 4.35 -5.79 10.98
C LEU A 30 4.33 -7.24 11.48
N ALA A 31 5.49 -7.78 11.89
CA ALA A 31 5.57 -9.12 12.46
C ALA A 31 4.76 -9.24 13.78
N ARG A 32 4.84 -8.22 14.64
CA ARG A 32 4.08 -8.19 15.90
C ARG A 32 2.57 -8.12 15.68
N ILE A 33 2.11 -7.34 14.69
CA ILE A 33 0.69 -7.23 14.35
C ILE A 33 0.16 -8.60 13.87
N ARG A 34 0.87 -9.26 12.95
CA ARG A 34 0.50 -10.60 12.47
C ARG A 34 0.44 -11.63 13.59
N ALA A 35 1.47 -11.65 14.44
CA ALA A 35 1.50 -12.55 15.59
C ALA A 35 0.29 -12.35 16.51
N PHE A 36 -0.10 -11.10 16.80
CA PHE A 36 -1.26 -10.80 17.64
C PHE A 36 -2.56 -11.41 17.08
N PHE A 37 -2.83 -11.24 15.79
CA PHE A 37 -4.03 -11.78 15.15
C PHE A 37 -4.01 -13.31 15.03
N SER A 38 -2.84 -13.88 14.73
CA SER A 38 -2.66 -15.34 14.71
C SER A 38 -2.94 -15.98 16.08
N HIS A 39 -2.47 -15.38 17.19
CA HIS A 39 -2.79 -15.87 18.54
C HIS A 39 -4.28 -15.78 18.89
N LYS A 40 -5.06 -14.97 18.17
CA LYS A 40 -6.51 -14.84 18.31
C LYS A 40 -7.28 -15.69 17.30
N ASN A 41 -6.60 -16.56 16.54
CA ASN A 41 -7.20 -17.36 15.47
C ASN A 41 -7.91 -16.51 14.39
N VAL A 42 -7.38 -15.32 14.10
CA VAL A 42 -7.83 -14.51 12.95
C VAL A 42 -6.98 -14.84 11.74
N THR A 43 -7.61 -15.30 10.66
CA THR A 43 -6.95 -15.69 9.41
C THR A 43 -6.53 -14.46 8.61
N GLU A 44 -5.24 -14.35 8.27
CA GLU A 44 -4.75 -13.36 7.31
C GLU A 44 -5.16 -13.79 5.89
N VAL A 45 -5.70 -12.86 5.12
CA VAL A 45 -6.11 -13.07 3.71
C VAL A 45 -5.50 -12.00 2.83
N GLU A 46 -5.24 -12.35 1.57
CA GLU A 46 -4.87 -11.40 0.53
C GLU A 46 -6.03 -11.28 -0.46
N VAL A 47 -6.39 -10.04 -0.78
CA VAL A 47 -7.49 -9.72 -1.70
C VAL A 47 -6.98 -8.97 -2.93
N PRO A 48 -7.71 -8.98 -4.06
CA PRO A 48 -7.29 -8.28 -5.27
C PRO A 48 -7.09 -6.78 -5.05
N VAL A 49 -5.95 -6.26 -5.53
CA VAL A 49 -5.64 -4.82 -5.50
C VAL A 49 -6.35 -4.06 -6.63
N LEU A 50 -6.69 -4.75 -7.72
CA LEU A 50 -7.47 -4.22 -8.84
C LEU A 50 -8.81 -4.93 -8.91
N SER A 51 -9.88 -4.17 -9.17
CA SER A 51 -11.24 -4.68 -9.34
C SER A 51 -11.92 -4.07 -10.58
N HIS A 52 -13.01 -4.68 -11.04
CA HIS A 52 -13.86 -4.16 -12.10
C HIS A 52 -14.68 -2.93 -11.66
N SER A 53 -14.68 -2.61 -10.37
CA SER A 53 -15.37 -1.44 -9.82
C SER A 53 -14.55 -0.80 -8.71
N GLY A 54 -14.62 0.52 -8.62
CA GLY A 54 -14.04 1.31 -7.54
C GLY A 54 -14.96 1.42 -6.33
N VAL A 55 -14.53 2.14 -5.30
CA VAL A 55 -15.39 2.49 -4.17
C VAL A 55 -16.42 3.54 -4.55
N THR A 56 -17.55 3.53 -3.86
CA THR A 56 -18.69 4.43 -4.08
C THR A 56 -18.70 5.65 -3.16
N ASP A 57 -17.68 5.80 -2.31
CA ASP A 57 -17.56 6.94 -1.39
C ASP A 57 -17.42 8.25 -2.19
N PRO A 58 -18.29 9.25 -1.99
CA PRO A 58 -18.30 10.48 -2.77
C PRO A 58 -17.08 11.38 -2.54
N TYR A 59 -16.28 11.13 -1.51
CA TYR A 59 -15.07 11.89 -1.18
C TYR A 59 -13.79 11.19 -1.63
N LEU A 60 -13.89 10.03 -2.28
CA LEU A 60 -12.75 9.30 -2.80
C LEU A 60 -12.77 9.20 -4.32
N ASP A 61 -11.67 9.62 -4.94
CA ASP A 61 -11.42 9.37 -6.34
C ASP A 61 -10.77 7.99 -6.53
N ASN A 62 -11.28 7.24 -7.50
CA ASN A 62 -10.70 5.96 -7.84
C ASN A 62 -9.56 6.13 -8.85
N PHE A 63 -8.39 5.54 -8.56
CA PHE A 63 -7.36 5.36 -9.58
C PHE A 63 -7.78 4.28 -10.57
N VAL A 64 -7.66 4.58 -11.87
CA VAL A 64 -8.08 3.69 -12.96
C VAL A 64 -6.87 3.32 -13.81
N THR A 65 -6.77 2.05 -14.17
CA THR A 65 -5.81 1.54 -15.15
C THR A 65 -6.54 0.76 -16.24
N GLN A 66 -5.91 0.61 -17.40
CA GLN A 66 -6.44 -0.20 -18.50
C GLN A 66 -5.68 -1.53 -18.55
N LEU A 67 -6.42 -2.63 -18.52
CA LEU A 67 -5.87 -3.96 -18.76
C LEU A 67 -6.28 -4.41 -20.17
N THR A 68 -5.29 -4.63 -21.02
CA THR A 68 -5.50 -5.21 -22.36
C THR A 68 -5.08 -6.67 -22.36
N LEU A 69 -6.02 -7.56 -22.68
CA LEU A 69 -5.81 -8.99 -22.88
C LEU A 69 -6.26 -9.36 -24.29
N GLY A 70 -5.29 -9.66 -25.16
CA GLY A 70 -5.58 -9.90 -26.58
C GLY A 70 -6.16 -8.66 -27.25
N GLN A 71 -7.36 -8.78 -27.82
CA GLN A 71 -8.08 -7.68 -28.47
C GLN A 71 -9.07 -6.94 -27.53
N SER A 72 -9.15 -7.36 -26.26
CA SER A 72 -10.07 -6.79 -25.28
C SER A 72 -9.33 -5.88 -24.33
N THR A 73 -9.84 -4.67 -24.12
CA THR A 73 -9.35 -3.73 -23.11
C THR A 73 -10.45 -3.48 -22.09
N THR A 74 -10.11 -3.51 -20.81
CA THR A 74 -11.06 -3.27 -19.72
C THR A 74 -10.45 -2.36 -18.67
N SER A 75 -11.23 -1.40 -18.19
CA SER A 75 -10.87 -0.54 -17.07
C SER A 75 -10.87 -1.35 -15.78
N LEU A 76 -9.79 -1.26 -15.02
CA LEU A 76 -9.71 -1.77 -13.65
C LEU A 76 -9.42 -0.61 -12.69
N TYR A 77 -9.95 -0.74 -11.48
CA TYR A 77 -9.91 0.28 -10.45
C TYR A 77 -9.03 -0.21 -9.30
N LEU A 78 -8.07 0.62 -8.89
CA LEU A 78 -7.26 0.36 -7.71
C LEU A 78 -8.14 0.51 -6.47
N GLN A 79 -8.16 -0.53 -5.64
CA GLN A 79 -8.94 -0.51 -4.40
C GLN A 79 -8.33 0.49 -3.41
N THR A 80 -9.16 1.40 -2.89
CA THR A 80 -8.77 2.33 -1.81
C THR A 80 -8.86 1.68 -0.43
N SER A 81 -9.68 0.62 -0.32
CA SER A 81 -9.89 -0.23 0.85
C SER A 81 -10.18 -1.67 0.40
N PRO A 82 -9.75 -2.69 1.15
CA PRO A 82 -10.08 -4.09 0.85
C PRO A 82 -11.52 -4.50 1.21
N GLU A 83 -12.32 -3.60 1.81
CA GLU A 83 -13.63 -3.90 2.41
C GLU A 83 -14.58 -4.75 1.53
N TYR A 84 -14.71 -4.42 0.25
CA TYR A 84 -15.63 -5.16 -0.64
C TYR A 84 -15.17 -6.57 -1.01
N ALA A 85 -13.91 -6.91 -0.78
CA ALA A 85 -13.36 -8.24 -1.06
C ALA A 85 -13.14 -9.10 0.20
N MET A 86 -13.36 -8.52 1.39
CA MET A 86 -13.28 -9.20 2.70
C MET A 86 -14.63 -9.79 3.10
#